data_AF-A0A7C3REV1-F1
#
_entry.id   AF-A0A7C3REV1-F1
#
_cell.length_a   1.000
_cell.length_b   1.000
_cell.length_c   1.000
_cell.angle_alpha   90.00
_cell.angle_beta   90.00
_cell.angle_gamma   90.00
#
_symmetry.space_group_name_H-M   'P 1'
#
loop_
_entity.id
_entity.type
_entity.pdbx_description
1 polymer ?
#
loop_
_entity_poly.entity_id
_entity_poly.type
_entity_poly.pdbx_seq_one_letter_code
_entity_poly.pdbx_strand_id
1 'polypeptide(L)'
;MILANGYVLNPDRVRPGAKYCVGQKINFEAVFSPSVPGLSSVVPAWIYTVPYVNDHYTSDGGCEIYQIAPYWLMQNPTRAWFYNGAEVGDAFVGLDCRFNNGQRAYVTARGKFNMYQPQIEFSRYGPYEVHLGHYFGLPAICLGDDNEKGAMGFRAVVTSRVEFQGRVKATQLVNRWWSRLVLGQITQTGGTGGSFWLDADPYPDTLVDVIQMPGSTHPPAAASTLSDRPCLTIQNSSLASINDQFKTYYMFRPYGDDNIWVTLGRVEWNWFGNALLTGIDSWSIDSWTLTSSGVTGPDFTKTTEFPYWEEAY
;
A
#
# COMPACT_ATOMS: atom_id res chain seq x y z
N MET A 1 -7.46 0.39 34.66
CA MET A 1 -6.21 0.43 33.88
C MET A 1 -6.48 -0.01 32.45
N ILE A 2 -5.55 0.20 31.52
CA ILE A 2 -5.67 -0.28 30.12
C ILE A 2 -4.70 -1.44 29.90
N LEU A 3 -5.20 -2.52 29.27
CA LEU A 3 -4.41 -3.60 28.70
C LEU A 3 -4.33 -3.41 27.19
N ALA A 4 -3.18 -3.76 26.59
CA ALA A 4 -3.01 -3.88 25.15
C ALA A 4 -2.39 -5.25 24.84
N ASN A 5 -3.13 -6.10 24.13
CA ASN A 5 -2.78 -7.52 23.93
C ASN A 5 -2.37 -8.22 25.25
N GLY A 6 -3.11 -7.94 26.33
CA GLY A 6 -2.87 -8.50 27.67
C GLY A 6 -1.81 -7.77 28.51
N TYR A 7 -1.04 -6.83 27.93
CA TYR A 7 -0.03 -6.07 28.68
C TYR A 7 -0.60 -4.80 29.30
N VAL A 8 -0.42 -4.65 30.62
CA VAL A 8 -0.81 -3.44 31.35
C VAL A 8 0.02 -2.25 30.88
N LEU A 9 -0.64 -1.25 30.30
CA LEU A 9 -0.02 0.01 29.90
C LEU A 9 0.23 0.91 31.12
N ASN A 10 1.25 1.77 31.01
CA ASN A 10 1.57 2.76 32.04
C ASN A 10 1.25 4.18 31.53
N PRO A 11 0.69 5.06 32.36
CA PRO A 11 0.29 6.39 31.93
C PRO A 11 1.47 7.34 31.64
N ASP A 12 2.64 7.09 32.25
CA ASP A 12 3.77 8.04 32.25
C ASP A 12 4.86 7.63 31.26
N ARG A 13 5.02 6.33 31.00
CA ARG A 13 6.06 5.79 30.11
C ARG A 13 5.61 4.58 29.30
N VAL A 14 6.24 4.36 28.16
CA VAL A 14 6.14 3.10 27.43
C VAL A 14 6.85 2.00 28.21
N ARG A 15 6.15 0.89 28.49
CA ARG A 15 6.76 -0.30 29.11
C ARG A 15 7.48 -1.16 28.06
N PRO A 16 8.52 -1.92 28.44
CA PRO A 16 9.24 -2.79 27.51
C PRO A 16 8.34 -3.75 26.70
N GLY A 17 7.27 -4.27 27.30
CA GLY A 17 6.29 -5.14 26.63
C GLY A 17 5.15 -4.43 25.89
N ALA A 18 5.10 -3.10 25.91
CA ALA A 18 4.09 -2.28 25.20
C ALA A 18 4.67 -1.71 23.90
N LYS A 19 5.36 -2.57 23.14
CA LYS A 19 5.97 -2.26 21.84
C LYS A 19 5.28 -3.11 20.79
N TYR A 20 4.80 -2.47 19.74
CA TYR A 20 4.04 -3.11 18.67
C TYR A 20 4.55 -2.64 17.31
N CYS A 21 4.14 -3.32 16.25
CA CYS A 21 4.46 -2.92 14.87
C CYS A 21 3.24 -2.33 14.17
N VAL A 22 3.45 -1.39 13.26
CA VAL A 22 2.39 -0.93 12.35
C VAL A 22 1.76 -2.12 11.63
N GLY A 23 0.44 -2.06 11.44
CA GLY A 23 -0.35 -3.16 10.88
C GLY A 23 -0.59 -4.34 11.83
N GLN A 24 0.01 -4.35 13.03
CA GLN A 24 -0.31 -5.35 14.05
C GLN A 24 -1.68 -5.05 14.68
N LYS A 25 -2.51 -6.08 14.84
CA LYS A 25 -3.76 -5.97 15.61
C LYS A 25 -3.44 -5.77 17.08
N ILE A 26 -4.00 -4.72 17.66
CA ILE A 26 -3.94 -4.49 19.11
C ILE A 26 -5.35 -4.52 19.68
N ASN A 27 -5.59 -5.50 20.55
CA ASN A 27 -6.80 -5.56 21.37
C ASN A 27 -6.56 -4.73 22.63
N PHE A 28 -7.37 -3.68 22.81
CA PHE A 28 -7.35 -2.85 24.01
C PHE A 28 -8.49 -3.24 24.93
N GLU A 29 -8.22 -3.27 26.23
CA GLU A 29 -9.22 -3.57 27.25
C GLU A 29 -9.06 -2.65 28.45
N ALA A 30 -10.15 -2.06 28.91
CA ALA A 30 -10.24 -1.33 30.15
C ALA A 30 -10.63 -2.30 31.26
N VAL A 31 -9.78 -2.44 32.28
CA VAL A 31 -9.97 -3.39 33.38
C VAL A 31 -10.01 -2.66 34.73
N PHE A 32 -11.01 -3.01 35.54
CA PHE A 32 -11.08 -2.66 36.95
C PHE A 32 -10.33 -3.71 37.77
N SER A 33 -9.32 -3.28 38.54
CA SER A 33 -8.58 -4.16 39.45
C SER A 33 -8.32 -3.44 40.78
N PRO A 34 -8.89 -3.91 41.91
CA PRO A 34 -9.82 -5.04 42.00
C PRO A 34 -11.15 -4.76 41.27
N SER A 35 -11.97 -5.80 41.09
CA SER A 35 -13.33 -5.63 40.56
C SER A 35 -14.12 -4.66 41.45
N VAL A 36 -14.99 -3.85 40.83
CA VAL A 36 -15.78 -2.84 41.54
C VAL A 36 -17.13 -3.46 41.94
N PRO A 37 -17.44 -3.61 43.24
CA PRO A 37 -18.71 -4.16 43.68
C PRO A 37 -19.89 -3.31 43.22
N GLY A 38 -20.98 -3.98 42.81
CA GLY A 38 -22.22 -3.31 42.41
C GLY A 38 -22.17 -2.59 41.07
N LEU A 39 -21.08 -2.69 40.30
CA LEU A 39 -21.00 -2.20 38.93
C LEU A 39 -21.94 -3.01 38.03
N SER A 40 -22.90 -2.35 37.38
CA SER A 40 -23.97 -2.99 36.61
C SER A 40 -23.73 -2.91 35.10
N SER A 41 -23.20 -1.77 34.63
CA SER A 41 -22.87 -1.56 33.23
C SER A 41 -21.78 -0.51 33.09
N VAL A 42 -21.03 -0.62 31.99
CA VAL A 42 -19.94 0.29 31.63
C VAL A 42 -20.08 0.62 30.15
N VAL A 43 -20.09 1.91 29.82
CA VAL A 43 -20.02 2.39 28.44
C VAL A 43 -18.65 3.03 28.22
N PRO A 44 -17.77 2.41 27.41
CA PRO A 44 -16.46 2.95 27.13
C PRO A 44 -16.49 3.96 25.98
N ALA A 45 -15.50 4.84 25.94
CA ALA A 45 -15.19 5.71 24.80
C ALA A 45 -13.67 5.77 24.62
N TRP A 46 -13.17 5.12 23.57
CA TRP A 46 -11.75 5.02 23.26
C TRP A 46 -11.25 6.14 22.36
N ILE A 47 -10.04 6.63 22.64
CA ILE A 47 -9.34 7.64 21.84
C ILE A 47 -7.87 7.25 21.74
N TYR A 48 -7.29 7.37 20.55
CA TYR A 48 -5.87 7.14 20.30
C TYR A 48 -5.21 8.37 19.68
N THR A 49 -3.95 8.62 19.99
CA THR A 49 -3.18 9.76 19.44
C THR A 49 -2.39 9.43 18.19
N VAL A 50 -2.20 8.15 17.90
CA VAL A 50 -1.52 7.66 16.69
C VAL A 50 -2.57 7.34 15.63
N PRO A 51 -2.38 7.70 14.35
CA PRO A 51 -3.30 7.36 13.27
C PRO A 51 -3.59 5.85 13.21
N TYR A 52 -4.88 5.52 13.15
CA TYR A 52 -5.35 4.14 13.26
C TYR A 52 -6.60 3.90 12.43
N VAL A 53 -6.87 2.62 12.21
CA VAL A 53 -8.14 2.07 11.73
C VAL A 53 -8.58 1.00 12.72
N ASN A 54 -9.87 0.72 12.81
CA ASN A 54 -10.41 -0.30 13.72
C ASN A 54 -11.39 -1.25 13.03
N ASP A 55 -11.52 -1.10 11.71
CA ASP A 55 -12.35 -1.94 10.87
C ASP A 55 -11.82 -1.90 9.43
N HIS A 56 -12.07 -2.98 8.69
CA HIS A 56 -11.73 -3.07 7.28
C HIS A 56 -12.58 -4.14 6.58
N TYR A 57 -12.71 -4.03 5.26
CA TYR A 57 -13.36 -5.02 4.41
C TYR A 57 -12.81 -4.95 2.99
N THR A 58 -12.92 -6.05 2.24
CA THR A 58 -12.59 -6.08 0.82
C THR A 58 -13.82 -5.68 0.01
N SER A 59 -13.68 -4.67 -0.84
CA SER A 59 -14.70 -4.25 -1.80
C SER A 59 -14.88 -5.26 -2.95
N ASP A 60 -15.96 -5.12 -3.71
CA ASP A 60 -16.26 -6.00 -4.86
C ASP A 60 -15.17 -5.95 -5.95
N GLY A 61 -14.48 -4.81 -6.09
CA GLY A 61 -13.32 -4.64 -6.98
C GLY A 61 -12.01 -5.24 -6.43
N GLY A 62 -12.05 -5.90 -5.27
CA GLY A 62 -10.89 -6.52 -4.62
C GLY A 62 -10.01 -5.54 -3.82
N CYS A 63 -10.37 -4.26 -3.75
CA CYS A 63 -9.66 -3.27 -2.95
C CYS A 63 -9.98 -3.42 -1.47
N GLU A 64 -8.94 -3.47 -0.63
CA GLU A 64 -9.11 -3.46 0.83
C GLU A 64 -9.40 -2.04 1.33
N ILE A 65 -10.53 -1.85 2.00
CA ILE A 65 -10.98 -0.56 2.52
C ILE A 65 -10.77 -0.54 4.03
N TYR A 66 -9.95 0.41 4.49
CA TYR A 66 -9.66 0.60 5.91
C TYR A 66 -10.41 1.80 6.46
N GLN A 67 -11.06 1.65 7.61
CA GLN A 67 -11.91 2.70 8.17
C GLN A 67 -11.88 2.76 9.71
N ILE A 68 -12.39 3.88 10.24
CA ILE A 68 -12.70 4.03 11.65
C ILE A 68 -14.21 3.85 11.82
N ALA A 69 -14.64 2.67 12.26
CA ALA A 69 -16.01 2.40 12.65
C ALA A 69 -16.26 2.89 14.09
N PRO A 70 -17.22 3.81 14.32
CA PRO A 70 -17.54 4.31 15.65
C PRO A 70 -17.99 3.23 16.65
N TYR A 71 -18.61 2.15 16.14
CA TYR A 71 -19.06 1.02 16.96
C TYR A 71 -17.94 0.47 17.84
N TRP A 72 -16.76 0.21 17.26
CA TRP A 72 -15.62 -0.37 17.96
C TRP A 72 -15.05 0.56 19.03
N LEU A 73 -15.13 1.88 18.87
CA LEU A 73 -14.67 2.85 19.87
C LEU A 73 -15.54 2.88 21.14
N MET A 74 -16.73 2.27 21.08
CA MET A 74 -17.67 2.16 22.19
C MET A 74 -17.75 0.72 22.74
N GLN A 75 -16.82 -0.17 22.37
CA GLN A 75 -16.72 -1.54 22.90
C GLN A 75 -15.60 -1.67 23.94
N ASN A 76 -15.76 -2.64 24.85
CA ASN A 76 -14.69 -3.09 25.73
C ASN A 76 -14.79 -4.62 25.89
N PRO A 77 -13.83 -5.42 25.38
CA PRO A 77 -12.61 -4.98 24.69
C PRO A 77 -12.89 -4.33 23.32
N THR A 78 -11.90 -3.60 22.81
CA THR A 78 -11.87 -3.00 21.46
C THR A 78 -10.62 -3.44 20.69
N ARG A 79 -10.52 -3.06 19.43
CA ARG A 79 -9.39 -3.35 18.55
C ARG A 79 -8.95 -2.11 17.76
N ALA A 80 -7.68 -2.04 17.41
CA ALA A 80 -7.15 -1.07 16.46
C ALA A 80 -5.91 -1.62 15.74
N TRP A 81 -5.68 -1.12 14.54
CA TRP A 81 -4.46 -1.25 13.78
C TRP A 81 -3.91 0.14 13.51
N PHE A 82 -2.65 0.36 13.90
CA PHE A 82 -1.96 1.62 13.64
C PHE A 82 -1.18 1.51 12.34
N TYR A 83 -1.24 2.55 11.51
CA TYR A 83 -0.60 2.55 10.19
C TYR A 83 0.53 3.57 10.08
N ASN A 84 0.88 4.23 11.18
CA ASN A 84 2.02 5.14 11.26
C ASN A 84 2.86 4.83 12.51
N GLY A 85 4.18 4.95 12.38
CA GLY A 85 5.11 4.78 13.48
C GLY A 85 5.00 5.91 14.51
N ALA A 86 5.23 5.59 15.77
CA ALA A 86 5.25 6.55 16.87
C ALA A 86 6.13 6.04 18.01
N GLU A 87 7.11 6.85 18.43
CA GLU A 87 7.94 6.49 19.59
C GLU A 87 7.10 6.41 20.88
N VAL A 88 6.10 7.30 20.99
CA VAL A 88 5.13 7.33 22.08
C VAL A 88 3.74 7.58 21.50
N GLY A 89 2.89 6.56 21.54
CA GLY A 89 1.45 6.66 21.35
C GLY A 89 0.70 6.59 22.67
N ASP A 90 -0.49 7.17 22.71
CA ASP A 90 -1.38 7.15 23.87
C ASP A 90 -2.71 6.48 23.50
N ALA A 91 -3.18 5.61 24.39
CA ALA A 91 -4.54 5.12 24.43
C ALA A 91 -5.25 5.74 25.64
N PHE A 92 -6.40 6.36 25.40
CA PHE A 92 -7.27 6.91 26.41
C PHE A 92 -8.62 6.19 26.37
N VAL A 93 -9.20 5.98 27.55
CA VAL A 93 -10.58 5.50 27.66
C VAL A 93 -11.31 6.27 28.75
N GLY A 94 -12.48 6.80 28.40
CA GLY A 94 -13.49 7.23 29.35
C GLY A 94 -14.50 6.12 29.59
N LEU A 95 -14.92 5.92 30.83
CA LEU A 95 -15.89 4.89 31.21
C LEU A 95 -17.04 5.56 31.97
N ASP A 96 -18.25 5.55 31.40
CA ASP A 96 -19.49 5.87 32.12
C ASP A 96 -19.99 4.60 32.82
N CYS A 97 -19.86 4.59 34.15
CA CYS A 97 -20.17 3.46 35.00
C CYS A 97 -21.52 3.67 35.68
N ARG A 98 -22.40 2.67 35.58
CA ARG A 98 -23.66 2.62 36.34
C ARG A 98 -23.60 1.53 37.39
N PHE A 99 -24.16 1.82 38.56
CA PHE A 99 -24.18 0.91 39.69
C PHE A 99 -25.60 0.41 39.96
N ASN A 100 -25.72 -0.77 40.57
CA ASN A 100 -26.99 -1.40 40.92
C ASN A 100 -27.84 -0.56 41.90
N ASN A 101 -27.21 0.34 42.66
CA ASN A 101 -27.87 1.27 43.57
C ASN A 101 -28.33 2.58 42.88
N GLY A 102 -28.22 2.67 41.55
CA GLY A 102 -28.61 3.85 40.77
C GLY A 102 -27.54 4.95 40.67
N GLN A 103 -26.42 4.82 41.38
CA GLN A 103 -25.31 5.77 41.27
C GLN A 103 -24.64 5.69 39.90
N ARG A 104 -24.00 6.79 39.51
CA ARG A 104 -23.17 6.88 38.31
C ARG A 104 -21.81 7.46 38.67
N ALA A 105 -20.78 6.98 37.98
CA ALA A 105 -19.44 7.54 38.07
C ALA A 105 -18.82 7.59 36.67
N TYR A 106 -18.01 8.61 36.43
CA TYR A 106 -17.18 8.68 35.23
C TYR A 106 -15.72 8.52 35.64
N VAL A 107 -15.04 7.55 35.04
CA VAL A 107 -13.62 7.31 35.31
C VAL A 107 -12.84 7.26 34.01
N THR A 108 -11.57 7.63 34.05
CA THR A 108 -10.70 7.65 32.89
C THR A 108 -9.45 6.82 33.14
N ALA A 109 -8.92 6.21 32.09
CA ALA A 109 -7.59 5.63 32.10
C ALA A 109 -6.79 6.08 30.87
N ARG A 110 -5.46 6.11 31.03
CA ARG A 110 -4.48 6.40 29.99
C ARG A 110 -3.39 5.34 30.03
N GLY A 111 -2.88 4.98 28.86
CA GLY A 111 -1.71 4.11 28.72
C GLY A 111 -0.86 4.52 27.53
N LYS A 112 0.47 4.46 27.70
CA LYS A 112 1.45 4.71 26.65
C LYS A 112 1.95 3.41 26.03
N PHE A 113 2.13 3.42 24.71
CA PHE A 113 2.71 2.34 23.92
C PHE A 113 3.65 2.89 22.84
N ASN A 114 4.45 2.02 22.23
CA ASN A 114 5.32 2.34 21.10
C ASN A 114 4.82 1.61 19.85
N MET A 115 4.90 2.29 18.71
CA MET A 115 4.54 1.76 17.41
C MET A 115 5.75 1.82 16.48
N TYR A 116 6.40 0.69 16.27
CA TYR A 116 7.51 0.56 15.36
C TYR A 116 7.02 0.51 13.91
N GLN A 117 7.71 1.24 13.04
CA GLN A 117 7.51 1.18 11.60
C GLN A 117 8.78 0.64 10.92
N PRO A 118 8.67 -0.45 10.13
CA PRO A 118 9.76 -0.93 9.29
C PRO A 118 10.29 0.18 8.38
N GLN A 119 11.58 0.10 8.08
CA GLN A 119 12.23 1.06 7.20
C GLN A 119 12.20 0.54 5.77
N ILE A 120 12.15 1.47 4.82
CA ILE A 120 12.20 1.19 3.39
C ILE A 120 13.27 2.06 2.75
N GLU A 121 14.13 1.42 1.98
CA GLU A 121 15.15 2.03 1.13
C GLU A 121 14.80 1.78 -0.33
N PHE A 122 15.05 2.75 -1.19
CA PHE A 122 14.66 2.73 -2.59
C PHE A 122 15.86 2.95 -3.51
N SER A 123 15.97 2.16 -4.57
CA SER A 123 16.99 2.29 -5.61
C SER A 123 16.38 2.10 -7.00
N ARG A 124 16.88 2.86 -7.97
CA ARG A 124 16.38 2.89 -9.36
C ARG A 124 17.47 2.45 -10.35
N TYR A 125 17.08 1.86 -11.48
CA TYR A 125 18.00 1.17 -12.41
C TYR A 125 18.09 1.76 -13.84
N GLY A 126 17.76 3.03 -14.02
CA GLY A 126 17.76 3.67 -15.34
C GLY A 126 19.11 3.62 -16.10
N PRO A 127 19.14 4.07 -17.37
CA PRO A 127 18.14 4.93 -18.03
C PRO A 127 16.85 4.21 -18.44
N TYR A 128 15.79 4.98 -18.63
CA TYR A 128 14.46 4.53 -19.09
C TYR A 128 14.13 5.20 -20.41
N GLU A 129 13.73 4.42 -21.41
CA GLU A 129 13.61 4.91 -22.78
C GLU A 129 12.42 4.26 -23.49
N VAL A 130 11.73 5.04 -24.30
CA VAL A 130 10.61 4.56 -25.12
C VAL A 130 11.16 4.13 -26.47
N HIS A 131 10.83 2.92 -26.89
CA HIS A 131 11.26 2.33 -28.14
C HIS A 131 10.07 2.00 -29.04
N LEU A 132 10.34 2.00 -30.33
CA LEU A 132 9.59 1.22 -31.30
C LEU A 132 10.20 -0.17 -31.32
N GLY A 133 9.37 -1.19 -31.12
CA GLY A 133 9.81 -2.58 -31.06
C GLY A 133 8.64 -3.52 -31.32
N HIS A 134 8.70 -4.69 -30.70
CA HIS A 134 7.68 -5.71 -30.84
C HIS A 134 7.02 -6.07 -29.51
N TYR A 135 5.71 -6.31 -29.58
CA TYR A 135 4.94 -6.88 -28.49
C TYR A 135 4.07 -8.01 -29.05
N PHE A 136 4.30 -9.23 -28.57
CA PHE A 136 3.74 -10.47 -29.14
C PHE A 136 3.95 -10.59 -30.67
N GLY A 137 5.12 -10.17 -31.16
CA GLY A 137 5.48 -10.21 -32.58
C GLY A 137 4.85 -9.11 -33.45
N LEU A 138 4.13 -8.16 -32.85
CA LEU A 138 3.49 -7.05 -33.54
C LEU A 138 4.25 -5.74 -33.30
N PRO A 139 4.31 -4.83 -34.27
CA PRO A 139 4.93 -3.52 -34.06
C PRO A 139 4.24 -2.80 -32.91
N ALA A 140 5.01 -2.17 -32.03
CA ALA A 140 4.51 -1.55 -30.81
C ALA A 140 5.36 -0.34 -30.38
N ILE A 141 4.72 0.57 -29.67
CA ILE A 141 5.39 1.57 -28.82
C ILE A 141 5.54 0.93 -27.44
N CYS A 142 6.76 0.81 -26.93
CA CYS A 142 7.04 0.16 -25.64
C CYS A 142 7.95 1.03 -24.78
N LEU A 143 7.79 0.96 -23.47
CA LEU A 143 8.82 1.40 -22.54
C LEU A 143 9.88 0.30 -22.44
N GLY A 144 11.08 0.53 -22.99
CA GLY A 144 12.13 -0.46 -23.17
C GLY A 144 12.09 -1.18 -24.52
N ASP A 145 13.26 -1.64 -24.97
CA ASP A 145 13.43 -2.39 -26.22
C ASP A 145 13.03 -3.87 -26.08
N ASP A 146 13.19 -4.64 -27.16
CA ASP A 146 12.84 -6.07 -27.21
C ASP A 146 13.73 -6.95 -26.31
N ASN A 147 14.85 -6.41 -25.79
CA ASN A 147 15.73 -7.06 -24.81
C ASN A 147 15.54 -6.47 -23.38
N GLU A 148 14.43 -5.77 -23.15
CA GLU A 148 14.09 -5.07 -21.89
C GLU A 148 15.05 -3.93 -21.51
N LYS A 149 15.95 -3.52 -22.40
CA LYS A 149 16.83 -2.38 -22.12
C LYS A 149 15.99 -1.10 -22.17
N GLY A 150 16.07 -0.27 -21.13
CA GLY A 150 15.28 0.94 -21.01
C GLY A 150 13.88 0.74 -20.41
N ALA A 151 13.53 -0.50 -20.03
CA ALA A 151 12.30 -0.81 -19.29
C ALA A 151 12.29 -0.17 -17.89
N MET A 152 11.11 0.05 -17.32
CA MET A 152 11.01 0.61 -15.97
C MET A 152 11.56 -0.39 -14.95
N GLY A 153 12.47 0.07 -14.10
CA GLY A 153 13.16 -0.79 -13.15
C GLY A 153 13.51 -0.06 -11.86
N PHE A 154 13.07 -0.62 -10.74
CA PHE A 154 13.42 -0.15 -9.40
C PHE A 154 13.33 -1.27 -8.35
N ARG A 155 13.92 -1.03 -7.18
CA ARG A 155 13.94 -1.96 -6.05
C ARG A 155 13.68 -1.23 -4.76
N ALA A 156 12.85 -1.85 -3.92
CA ALA A 156 12.67 -1.47 -2.53
C ALA A 156 13.29 -2.54 -1.62
N VAL A 157 14.03 -2.11 -0.61
CA VAL A 157 14.52 -2.96 0.47
C VAL A 157 13.81 -2.55 1.74
N VAL A 158 13.07 -3.49 2.35
CA VAL A 158 12.39 -3.28 3.62
C VAL A 158 13.16 -3.99 4.72
N THR A 159 13.47 -3.26 5.78
CA THR A 159 14.18 -3.75 6.95
C THR A 159 13.29 -3.61 8.18
N SER A 160 13.17 -4.68 8.97
CA SER A 160 12.38 -4.73 10.20
C SER A 160 13.21 -5.14 11.41
N ARG A 161 12.64 -5.07 12.61
CA ARG A 161 13.22 -5.64 13.83
C ARG A 161 12.92 -7.14 13.94
N VAL A 162 13.76 -7.88 14.65
CA VAL A 162 13.65 -9.34 14.84
C VAL A 162 12.30 -9.74 15.44
N GLU A 163 11.79 -8.94 16.37
CA GLU A 163 10.48 -9.15 17.00
C GLU A 163 9.28 -8.85 16.09
N PHE A 164 9.49 -8.21 14.94
CA PHE A 164 8.45 -7.76 14.01
C PHE A 164 8.73 -8.24 12.59
N GLN A 165 8.99 -9.53 12.44
CA GLN A 165 9.05 -10.17 11.12
C GLN A 165 7.69 -10.13 10.42
N GLY A 166 7.68 -10.23 9.10
CA GLY A 166 6.46 -10.11 8.32
C GLY A 166 6.67 -10.33 6.84
N ARG A 167 5.78 -9.75 6.03
CA ARG A 167 5.82 -9.82 4.57
C ARG A 167 5.77 -8.43 3.97
N VAL A 168 6.36 -8.32 2.79
CA VAL A 168 6.22 -7.17 1.91
C VAL A 168 5.43 -7.58 0.68
N LYS A 169 4.66 -6.64 0.11
CA LYS A 169 4.08 -6.75 -1.23
C LYS A 169 4.17 -5.41 -1.94
N ALA A 170 4.08 -5.44 -3.27
CA ALA A 170 3.81 -4.25 -4.06
C ALA A 170 2.37 -4.32 -4.61
N THR A 171 1.70 -3.17 -4.73
CA THR A 171 0.42 -3.04 -5.42
C THR A 171 0.52 -1.87 -6.39
N GLN A 172 0.39 -2.15 -7.69
CA GLN A 172 0.50 -1.16 -8.74
C GLN A 172 -0.89 -0.77 -9.24
N LEU A 173 -1.10 0.54 -9.37
CA LEU A 173 -2.25 1.12 -10.02
C LEU A 173 -1.80 1.83 -11.30
N VAL A 174 -2.63 1.76 -12.34
CA VAL A 174 -2.39 2.41 -13.62
C VAL A 174 -3.53 3.38 -13.94
N ASN A 175 -3.18 4.55 -14.45
CA ASN A 175 -4.07 5.44 -15.17
C ASN A 175 -3.56 5.53 -16.61
N ARG A 176 -4.24 4.83 -17.51
CA ARG A 176 -3.81 4.65 -18.90
C ARG A 176 -4.75 5.40 -19.83
N TRP A 177 -4.17 6.02 -20.85
CA TRP A 177 -4.89 6.49 -22.02
C TRP A 177 -4.11 6.14 -23.29
N TRP A 178 -4.82 5.67 -24.30
CA TRP A 178 -4.24 5.46 -25.63
C TRP A 178 -5.22 5.84 -26.73
N SER A 179 -4.67 6.19 -27.90
CA SER A 179 -5.44 6.39 -29.12
C SER A 179 -4.68 5.87 -30.35
N ARG A 180 -5.42 5.46 -31.37
CA ARG A 180 -4.87 5.07 -32.68
C ARG A 180 -5.80 5.52 -33.79
N LEU A 181 -5.22 5.94 -34.92
CA LEU A 181 -5.96 6.17 -36.16
C LEU A 181 -5.86 4.93 -37.04
N VAL A 182 -6.87 4.07 -36.97
CA VAL A 182 -6.94 2.79 -37.66
C VAL A 182 -7.41 3.00 -39.10
N LEU A 183 -6.67 2.42 -40.05
CA LEU A 183 -6.91 2.52 -41.50
C LEU A 183 -7.03 3.97 -42.01
N GLY A 184 -6.42 4.94 -41.31
CA GLY A 184 -6.50 6.36 -41.66
C GLY A 184 -7.88 6.99 -41.51
N GLN A 185 -8.86 6.28 -40.91
CA GLN A 185 -10.27 6.69 -40.92
C GLN A 185 -10.95 6.61 -39.56
N ILE A 186 -10.56 5.65 -38.71
CA ILE A 186 -11.27 5.37 -37.46
C ILE A 186 -10.36 5.68 -36.27
N THR A 187 -10.74 6.65 -35.44
CA THR A 187 -10.07 6.88 -34.16
C THR A 187 -10.56 5.85 -33.15
N GLN A 188 -9.67 4.97 -32.71
CA GLN A 188 -9.90 4.11 -31.55
C GLN A 188 -9.23 4.74 -30.33
N THR A 189 -9.90 4.67 -29.19
CA THR A 189 -9.36 5.13 -27.90
C THR A 189 -9.68 4.11 -26.83
N GLY A 190 -8.81 3.99 -25.83
CA GLY A 190 -9.05 3.16 -24.65
C GLY A 190 -8.20 3.62 -23.47
N GLY A 191 -8.44 3.01 -22.31
CA GLY A 191 -7.79 3.41 -21.07
C GLY A 191 -8.65 3.14 -19.85
N THR A 192 -8.29 3.77 -18.73
CA THR A 192 -8.93 3.63 -17.40
C THR A 192 -9.95 4.73 -17.10
N GLY A 193 -10.44 5.42 -18.14
CA GLY A 193 -11.42 6.52 -17.99
C GLY A 193 -10.92 7.73 -17.21
N GLY A 194 -9.60 7.87 -17.02
CA GLY A 194 -8.98 8.94 -16.23
C GLY A 194 -8.83 8.63 -14.73
N SER A 195 -9.26 7.44 -14.30
CA SER A 195 -9.08 6.94 -12.92
C SER A 195 -7.88 6.00 -12.82
N PHE A 196 -7.42 5.74 -11.59
CA PHE A 196 -6.44 4.70 -11.32
C PHE A 196 -7.17 3.37 -11.09
N TRP A 197 -6.86 2.37 -11.92
CA TRP A 197 -7.35 1.00 -11.78
C TRP A 197 -6.22 0.11 -11.25
N LEU A 198 -6.57 -1.00 -10.61
CA LEU A 198 -5.59 -2.04 -10.32
C LEU A 198 -4.99 -2.51 -11.65
N ASP A 199 -3.68 -2.46 -11.78
CA ASP A 199 -2.99 -3.09 -12.91
C ASP A 199 -3.20 -4.61 -12.71
N ALA A 200 -4.12 -5.25 -13.45
CA ALA A 200 -4.84 -6.48 -13.04
C ALA A 200 -3.99 -7.75 -12.92
N ASP A 201 -2.67 -7.61 -12.96
CA ASP A 201 -1.77 -8.57 -12.38
C ASP A 201 -1.31 -7.99 -11.02
N PRO A 202 -1.75 -8.51 -9.85
CA PRO A 202 -1.11 -8.15 -8.60
C PRO A 202 0.34 -8.58 -8.74
N TYR A 203 1.22 -7.66 -9.13
CA TYR A 203 2.58 -7.92 -9.62
C TYR A 203 3.09 -9.27 -9.10
N PRO A 204 2.99 -10.34 -9.93
CA PRO A 204 3.19 -11.69 -9.44
C PRO A 204 4.59 -11.75 -8.82
N ASP A 205 4.69 -12.42 -7.68
CA ASP A 205 5.93 -12.62 -6.93
C ASP A 205 6.49 -11.43 -6.11
N THR A 206 5.69 -10.42 -5.76
CA THR A 206 6.17 -9.38 -4.80
C THR A 206 5.97 -9.74 -3.33
N LEU A 207 5.31 -10.87 -3.02
CA LEU A 207 5.16 -11.38 -1.66
C LEU A 207 6.47 -11.97 -1.18
N VAL A 208 7.30 -11.14 -0.54
CA VAL A 208 8.60 -11.56 -0.01
C VAL A 208 8.59 -11.49 1.52
N ASP A 209 9.08 -12.56 2.15
CA ASP A 209 9.21 -12.67 3.59
C ASP A 209 10.36 -11.79 4.12
N VAL A 210 10.07 -10.95 5.11
CA VAL A 210 11.03 -10.15 5.89
C VAL A 210 11.36 -10.93 7.16
N ILE A 211 12.31 -11.84 7.06
CA ILE A 211 12.70 -12.76 8.12
C ILE A 211 14.16 -12.61 8.51
N GLN A 212 14.49 -12.99 9.74
CA GLN A 212 15.89 -13.14 10.14
C GLN A 212 16.43 -14.46 9.56
N MET A 213 17.51 -14.39 8.80
CA MET A 213 18.18 -15.62 8.35
C MET A 213 18.89 -16.32 9.52
N PRO A 214 18.87 -17.66 9.59
CA PRO A 214 19.57 -18.41 10.63
C PRO A 214 21.06 -18.02 10.71
N GLY A 215 21.53 -17.67 11.91
CA GLY A 215 22.93 -17.27 12.13
C GLY A 215 23.29 -15.85 11.70
N SER A 216 22.35 -15.07 11.13
CA SER A 216 22.59 -13.67 10.77
C SER A 216 22.43 -12.75 11.99
N THR A 217 23.40 -11.85 12.18
CA THR A 217 23.30 -10.72 13.14
C THR A 217 22.66 -9.48 12.52
N HIS A 218 22.39 -9.49 11.21
CA HIS A 218 21.72 -8.38 10.54
C HIS A 218 20.21 -8.40 10.84
N PRO A 219 19.56 -7.22 10.88
CA PRO A 219 18.11 -7.14 10.99
C PRO A 219 17.41 -7.87 9.83
N PRO A 220 16.21 -8.45 10.07
CA PRO A 220 15.36 -9.00 9.01
C PRO A 220 15.19 -8.01 7.85
N ALA A 221 15.41 -8.46 6.62
CA ALA A 221 15.25 -7.64 5.44
C ALA A 221 14.72 -8.45 4.26
N ALA A 222 13.93 -7.81 3.40
CA ALA A 222 13.50 -8.35 2.12
C ALA A 222 13.67 -7.29 1.03
N ALA A 223 13.94 -7.75 -0.19
CA ALA A 223 13.95 -6.90 -1.36
C ALA A 223 12.81 -7.28 -2.30
N SER A 224 12.12 -6.28 -2.80
CA SER A 224 11.16 -6.42 -3.89
C SER A 224 11.66 -5.59 -5.05
N THR A 225 11.94 -6.26 -6.17
CA THR A 225 12.36 -5.64 -7.42
C THR A 225 11.18 -5.61 -8.37
N LEU A 226 10.98 -4.47 -9.04
CA LEU A 226 10.01 -4.31 -10.09
C LEU A 226 10.75 -4.09 -11.42
N SER A 227 10.31 -4.80 -12.44
CA SER A 227 10.69 -4.61 -13.84
C SER A 227 9.41 -4.60 -14.67
N ASP A 228 9.13 -3.50 -15.38
CA ASP A 228 7.91 -3.31 -16.18
C ASP A 228 8.22 -2.80 -17.58
N ARG A 229 7.54 -3.38 -18.57
CA ARG A 229 7.72 -3.08 -20.00
C ARG A 229 6.36 -2.89 -20.69
N PRO A 230 5.57 -1.88 -20.29
CA PRO A 230 4.26 -1.63 -20.91
C PRO A 230 4.41 -1.32 -22.39
N CYS A 231 3.46 -1.81 -23.19
CA CYS A 231 3.46 -1.66 -24.64
C CYS A 231 2.06 -1.36 -25.21
N LEU A 232 2.03 -0.64 -26.32
CA LEU A 232 0.86 -0.46 -27.18
C LEU A 232 1.20 -0.99 -28.58
N THR A 233 0.55 -2.06 -29.03
CA THR A 233 0.65 -2.50 -30.44
C THR A 233 0.21 -1.38 -31.39
N ILE A 234 0.64 -1.33 -32.65
CA ILE A 234 0.28 -0.22 -33.55
C ILE A 234 -0.08 -0.67 -34.97
N GLN A 235 -0.16 -1.98 -35.23
CA GLN A 235 -0.52 -2.46 -36.57
C GLN A 235 -1.88 -1.92 -37.06
N ASN A 236 -2.05 -1.84 -38.38
CA ASN A 236 -3.24 -1.29 -39.06
C ASN A 236 -3.58 0.16 -38.70
N SER A 237 -2.65 0.89 -38.08
CA SER A 237 -2.82 2.30 -37.71
C SER A 237 -1.90 3.18 -38.56
N SER A 238 -2.22 4.47 -38.66
CA SER A 238 -1.35 5.49 -39.27
C SER A 238 -0.77 6.47 -38.24
N LEU A 239 -1.40 6.55 -37.06
CA LEU A 239 -0.98 7.34 -35.91
C LEU A 239 -1.31 6.54 -34.64
N ALA A 240 -0.45 6.59 -33.64
CA ALA A 240 -0.70 6.00 -32.33
C ALA A 240 -0.13 6.86 -31.21
N SER A 241 -0.80 6.86 -30.06
CA SER A 241 -0.42 7.57 -28.86
C SER A 241 -0.74 6.72 -27.63
N ILE A 242 0.16 6.71 -26.65
CA ILE A 242 -0.05 6.14 -25.31
C ILE A 242 0.52 7.08 -24.26
N ASN A 243 -0.17 7.17 -23.13
CA ASN A 243 0.27 7.86 -21.94
C ASN A 243 -0.23 7.09 -20.72
N ASP A 244 0.69 6.56 -19.93
CA ASP A 244 0.38 5.83 -18.71
C ASP A 244 1.01 6.54 -17.50
N GLN A 245 0.25 6.60 -16.42
CA GLN A 245 0.72 7.00 -15.10
C GLN A 245 0.56 5.85 -14.13
N PHE A 246 1.58 5.61 -13.31
CA PHE A 246 1.61 4.49 -12.39
C PHE A 246 1.84 4.93 -10.95
N LYS A 247 1.22 4.20 -10.03
CA LYS A 247 1.41 4.30 -8.58
C LYS A 247 1.68 2.92 -8.01
N THR A 248 2.91 2.66 -7.57
CA THR A 248 3.29 1.37 -6.96
C THR A 248 3.46 1.55 -5.45
N TYR A 249 2.59 0.93 -4.66
CA TYR A 249 2.59 0.98 -3.20
C TYR A 249 3.37 -0.20 -2.63
N TYR A 250 4.43 0.08 -1.86
CA TYR A 250 5.12 -0.94 -1.08
C TYR A 250 4.50 -1.04 0.30
N MET A 251 3.95 -2.21 0.61
CA MET A 251 3.21 -2.45 1.84
C MET A 251 3.90 -3.52 2.69
N PHE A 252 3.76 -3.41 4.00
CA PHE A 252 4.25 -4.39 4.96
C PHE A 252 3.11 -4.94 5.80
N ARG A 253 3.18 -6.23 6.15
CA ARG A 253 2.26 -6.87 7.09
C ARG A 253 3.08 -7.70 8.10
N PRO A 254 3.06 -7.38 9.41
CA PRO A 254 3.72 -8.23 10.39
C PRO A 254 3.05 -9.61 10.45
N TYR A 255 3.81 -10.65 10.79
CA TYR A 255 3.24 -11.98 11.01
C TYR A 255 2.28 -11.98 12.21
N GLY A 256 1.29 -12.87 12.13
CA GLY A 256 0.24 -13.02 13.14
C GLY A 256 -1.15 -12.92 12.52
N ASP A 257 -2.14 -13.34 13.31
CA ASP A 257 -3.53 -13.39 12.88
C ASP A 257 -4.14 -11.99 12.85
N ASP A 258 -5.04 -11.75 11.89
CA ASP A 258 -5.77 -10.50 11.70
C ASP A 258 -4.90 -9.23 11.59
N ASN A 259 -3.59 -9.34 11.35
CA ASN A 259 -2.77 -8.17 11.02
C ASN A 259 -3.14 -7.64 9.63
N ILE A 260 -2.92 -6.36 9.37
CA ILE A 260 -3.22 -5.71 8.08
C ILE A 260 -1.97 -5.29 7.33
N TRP A 261 -2.12 -5.08 6.02
CA TRP A 261 -1.11 -4.44 5.20
C TRP A 261 -1.10 -2.94 5.46
N VAL A 262 0.08 -2.34 5.64
CA VAL A 262 0.27 -0.90 5.78
C VAL A 262 1.29 -0.39 4.78
N THR A 263 1.04 0.77 4.18
CA THR A 263 1.95 1.37 3.21
C THR A 263 3.18 1.93 3.91
N LEU A 264 4.36 1.60 3.37
CA LEU A 264 5.65 2.19 3.80
C LEU A 264 6.10 3.31 2.86
N GLY A 265 5.71 3.23 1.60
CA GLY A 265 5.98 4.25 0.59
C GLY A 265 5.34 3.92 -0.75
N ARG A 266 5.38 4.89 -1.65
CA ARG A 266 4.83 4.83 -2.99
C ARG A 266 5.87 5.28 -4.01
N VAL A 267 5.94 4.59 -5.13
CA VAL A 267 6.70 4.99 -6.31
C VAL A 267 5.74 5.50 -7.36
N GLU A 268 6.01 6.69 -7.89
CA GLU A 268 5.26 7.28 -8.99
C GLU A 268 6.16 7.37 -10.22
N TRP A 269 5.63 6.96 -11.36
CA TRP A 269 6.30 7.05 -12.65
C TRP A 269 5.28 7.13 -13.76
N ASN A 270 5.69 7.64 -14.91
CA ASN A 270 4.85 7.71 -16.09
C ASN A 270 5.70 7.64 -17.34
N TRP A 271 5.07 7.26 -18.44
CA TRP A 271 5.70 7.27 -19.76
C TRP A 271 4.66 7.64 -20.81
N PHE A 272 5.13 8.19 -21.92
CA PHE A 272 4.30 8.42 -23.09
C PHE A 272 5.08 8.20 -24.37
N GLY A 273 4.37 7.85 -25.43
CA GLY A 273 4.94 7.73 -26.76
C GLY A 273 3.91 8.03 -27.84
N ASN A 274 4.36 8.76 -28.86
CA ASN A 274 3.58 9.06 -30.06
C ASN A 274 4.35 8.54 -31.28
N ALA A 275 3.68 7.78 -32.14
CA ALA A 275 4.28 7.22 -33.34
C ALA A 275 3.43 7.51 -34.58
N LEU A 276 4.10 7.79 -35.68
CA LEU A 276 3.51 8.03 -37.00
C LEU A 276 3.99 6.95 -37.97
N LEU A 277 3.08 6.44 -38.80
CA LEU A 277 3.42 5.62 -39.94
C LEU A 277 4.02 6.51 -41.05
N THR A 278 5.31 6.36 -41.31
CA THR A 278 6.05 7.11 -42.35
C THR A 278 6.35 6.25 -43.58
N GLY A 279 6.32 4.91 -43.41
CA GLY A 279 6.41 3.94 -44.50
C GLY A 279 5.05 3.53 -45.07
N ILE A 280 5.05 2.43 -45.83
CA ILE A 280 3.84 1.91 -46.50
C ILE A 280 3.22 0.69 -45.81
N ASP A 281 3.97 -0.01 -44.95
CA ASP A 281 3.54 -1.24 -44.31
C ASP A 281 3.40 -1.07 -42.80
N SER A 282 2.17 -0.91 -42.32
CA SER A 282 1.88 -0.77 -40.88
C SER A 282 2.24 -2.00 -40.04
N TRP A 283 2.56 -3.14 -40.67
CA TRP A 283 3.01 -4.36 -39.99
C TRP A 283 4.53 -4.40 -39.78
N SER A 284 5.29 -3.55 -40.48
CA SER A 284 6.74 -3.45 -40.33
C SER A 284 7.09 -2.32 -39.35
N ILE A 285 7.88 -2.63 -38.32
CA ILE A 285 8.33 -1.62 -37.34
C ILE A 285 9.17 -0.51 -38.00
N ASP A 286 9.89 -0.84 -39.08
CA ASP A 286 10.71 0.11 -39.83
C ASP A 286 9.88 1.15 -40.60
N SER A 287 8.57 0.93 -40.75
CA SER A 287 7.64 1.91 -41.33
C SER A 287 7.15 2.93 -40.31
N TRP A 288 7.52 2.80 -39.03
CA TRP A 288 7.09 3.67 -37.95
C TRP A 288 8.20 4.62 -37.51
N THR A 289 7.81 5.82 -37.09
CA THR A 289 8.73 6.80 -36.50
C THR A 289 8.13 7.34 -35.21
N LEU A 290 8.92 7.27 -34.13
CA LEU A 290 8.56 7.90 -32.86
C LEU A 290 8.67 9.41 -33.02
N THR A 291 7.56 10.13 -32.91
CA THR A 291 7.52 11.59 -33.12
C THR A 291 7.75 12.36 -31.82
N SER A 292 7.42 11.76 -30.69
CA SER A 292 7.75 12.26 -29.36
C SER A 292 7.59 11.15 -28.33
N SER A 293 8.36 11.21 -27.26
CA SER A 293 8.26 10.29 -26.13
C SER A 293 8.86 10.92 -24.88
N GLY A 294 8.60 10.28 -23.75
CA GLY A 294 9.22 10.66 -22.50
C GLY A 294 8.90 9.68 -21.39
N VAL A 295 9.78 9.69 -20.38
CA VAL A 295 9.63 8.93 -19.15
C VAL A 295 9.95 9.86 -17.99
N THR A 296 9.16 9.82 -16.93
CA THR A 296 9.47 10.49 -15.67
C THR A 296 9.31 9.53 -14.50
N GLY A 297 10.07 9.77 -13.44
CA GLY A 297 10.27 8.80 -12.36
C GLY A 297 11.31 7.72 -12.72
N PRO A 298 11.39 6.66 -11.91
CA PRO A 298 10.57 6.41 -10.74
C PRO A 298 10.98 7.30 -9.57
N ASP A 299 9.99 7.97 -9.00
CA ASP A 299 10.13 8.88 -7.87
C ASP A 299 9.47 8.27 -6.63
N PHE A 300 10.28 8.03 -5.60
CA PHE A 300 9.83 7.40 -4.36
C PHE A 300 9.46 8.45 -3.32
N THR A 301 8.28 8.28 -2.72
CA THR A 301 7.79 9.09 -1.61
C THR A 301 7.41 8.19 -0.43
N LYS A 302 7.92 8.51 0.77
CA LYS A 302 7.42 7.90 2.01
C LYS A 302 5.99 8.38 2.27
N THR A 303 5.07 7.44 2.41
CA THR A 303 3.65 7.73 2.65
C THR A 303 3.01 6.57 3.41
N THR A 304 1.94 6.86 4.14
CA THR A 304 1.08 5.88 4.80
C THR A 304 -0.29 5.77 4.13
N GLU A 305 -0.46 6.41 2.96
CA GLU A 305 -1.69 6.33 2.15
C GLU A 305 -1.91 4.89 1.67
N PHE A 306 -3.11 4.35 1.88
CA PHE A 306 -3.48 3.04 1.34
C PHE A 306 -3.79 3.15 -0.15
N PRO A 307 -3.43 2.14 -0.98
CA PRO A 307 -3.90 2.08 -2.35
C PRO A 307 -5.43 1.99 -2.38
N TYR A 308 -6.04 2.60 -3.39
CA TYR A 308 -7.47 2.56 -3.62
C TYR A 308 -7.77 2.39 -5.10
N TRP A 309 -8.67 1.47 -5.42
CA TRP A 309 -9.18 1.23 -6.77
C TRP A 309 -10.60 0.67 -6.71
N GLU A 310 -11.37 0.87 -7.77
CA GLU A 310 -12.71 0.28 -7.94
C GLU A 310 -12.74 -0.78 -9.05
N GLU A 311 -11.82 -0.67 -10.01
CA GLU A 311 -11.72 -1.53 -11.18
C GLU A 311 -10.29 -2.05 -11.37
N ALA A 312 -10.14 -3.07 -12.20
CA ALA A 312 -8.86 -3.63 -12.62
C ALA A 312 -8.73 -3.52 -14.14
N TYR A 313 -7.54 -3.16 -14.63
CA TYR A 313 -7.21 -2.92 -16.04
C TYR A 313 -6.66 -4.18 -16.73
#